data_AF-A0A4Q3D0V6-F1
#
_entry.id   AF-A0A4Q3D0V6-F1
#
_cell.length_a   1.000
_cell.length_b   1.000
_cell.length_c   1.000
_cell.angle_alpha   90.00
_cell.angle_beta   90.00
_cell.angle_gamma   90.00
#
_symmetry.space_group_name_H-M   'P 1'
#
loop_
_entity.id
_entity.type
_entity.pdbx_description
1 polymer ?
#
loop_
_entity_poly.entity_id
_entity_poly.type
_entity_poly.pdbx_seq_one_letter_code
_entity_poly.pdbx_strand_id
1 'polypeptide(L)' 'MGRGDNRSKKGKITTGSYGVSRPKKARNAKAKRA' A
#
# COMPACT_ATOMS: atom_id res chain seq x y z
N MET A 1 12.74 -1.95 2.67
CA MET A 1 11.66 -2.86 3.11
C MET A 1 11.50 -4.00 2.10
N GLY A 2 11.63 -5.25 2.55
CA GLY A 2 11.65 -6.45 1.70
C GLY A 2 10.26 -6.96 1.28
N ARG A 3 10.23 -8.06 0.53
CA ARG A 3 8.99 -8.65 0.00
C ARG A 3 8.04 -9.21 1.07
N GLY A 4 8.52 -9.50 2.28
CA GLY A 4 7.71 -9.96 3.42
C GLY A 4 7.12 -8.83 4.29
N ASP A 5 7.50 -7.57 4.05
CA ASP A 5 7.01 -6.46 4.86
C ASP A 5 5.67 -5.93 4.33
N ASN A 6 4.58 -6.36 4.94
CA ASN A 6 3.21 -5.96 4.63
C ASN A 6 2.88 -4.48 4.86
N ARG A 7 3.77 -3.70 5.48
CA ARG A 7 3.60 -2.25 5.59
C ARG A 7 4.14 -1.52 4.37
N SER A 8 5.07 -2.14 3.65
CA SER A 8 5.68 -1.57 2.46
C SER A 8 4.83 -1.78 1.21
N LYS A 9 4.97 -0.90 0.22
CA LYS A 9 4.34 -1.09 -1.10
C LYS A 9 4.75 -2.44 -1.71
N LYS A 10 6.03 -2.82 -1.56
CA LYS A 10 6.58 -4.06 -2.11
C LYS A 10 5.96 -5.30 -1.47
N GLY A 11 5.84 -5.36 -0.14
CA GLY A 11 5.19 -6.50 0.52
C GLY A 11 3.68 -6.57 0.27
N LYS A 12 2.99 -5.43 0.16
CA LYS A 12 1.57 -5.41 -0.28
C LYS A 12 1.37 -5.86 -1.72
N ILE A 13 2.35 -5.66 -2.61
CA ILE A 13 2.34 -6.24 -3.96
C ILE A 13 2.47 -7.76 -3.86
N THR A 14 3.46 -8.25 -3.10
CA THR A 14 3.70 -9.70 -2.92
C THR A 14 2.48 -10.42 -2.35
N THR A 15 1.83 -9.86 -1.33
CA THR A 15 0.68 -10.49 -0.66
C THR A 15 -0.67 -10.21 -1.34
N GLY A 16 -0.69 -9.42 -2.43
CA GLY A 16 -1.92 -9.05 -3.13
C GLY A 16 -2.83 -8.08 -2.36
N SER A 17 -2.46 -7.68 -1.14
CA SER A 17 -3.27 -6.82 -0.27
C SER A 17 -3.17 -5.33 -0.63
N TYR A 18 -4.16 -4.54 -0.19
CA TYR A 18 -4.19 -3.09 -0.36
C TYR A 18 -3.99 -2.37 0.99
N GLY A 19 -3.76 -1.07 0.93
CA GLY A 19 -3.89 -0.15 2.06
C GLY A 19 -3.03 1.08 1.84
N VAL A 20 -2.61 1.76 2.90
CA VAL A 20 -1.93 3.05 2.82
C VAL A 20 -0.79 3.08 1.78
N SER A 21 0.14 2.15 1.87
CA SER A 21 1.32 2.11 0.99
C SER A 21 1.06 1.57 -0.42
N ARG A 22 -0.10 0.92 -0.65
CA ARG A 22 -0.56 0.38 -1.95
C ARG A 22 -2.08 0.58 -2.07
N PRO A 23 -2.55 1.80 -2.36
CA PRO A 23 -3.98 2.10 -2.43
C PRO A 23 -4.60 1.51 -3.70
N LYS A 24 -5.86 1.04 -3.59
CA LYS A 24 -6.61 0.47 -4.73
C LYS A 24 -7.06 1.52 -5.75
N LYS A 25 -7.33 2.75 -5.29
CA LYS A 25 -7.71 3.90 -6.11
C LYS A 25 -6.82 5.08 -5.75
N ALA A 26 -6.40 5.87 -6.74
CA ALA A 26 -5.53 7.04 -6.52
C ALA A 26 -6.15 8.06 -5.54
N ARG A 27 -7.49 8.21 -5.55
CA ARG A 27 -8.23 9.07 -4.62
C ARG A 27 -7.96 8.73 -3.15
N ASN A 28 -7.77 7.45 -2.82
CA ASN A 28 -7.56 7.00 -1.45
C ASN A 28 -6.14 7.34 -0.93
N ALA A 29 -5.18 7.61 -1.82
CA ALA A 29 -3.85 8.09 -1.44
C ALA A 29 -3.90 9.55 -0.96
N LYS A 30 -4.76 10.34 -1.62
CA LYS A 30 -4.90 11.79 -1.38
C LYS A 30 -5.68 12.09 -0.11
N ALA A 31 -6.67 11.25 0.22
CA ALA A 31 -7.48 11.35 1.44
C ALA A 31 -6.69 11.18 2.75
N LYS A 32 -5.47 10.62 2.72
CA LYS A 32 -4.62 10.50 3.92
C LYS A 32 -3.82 11.79 4.21
N ARG A 33 -3.72 12.72 3.24
CA ARG A 33 -2.96 13.96 3.39
C ARG A 33 -3.82 15.16 3.82
N ALA A 34 -5.14 14.98 3.92
CA ALA A 34 -6.06 15.95 4.51
C ALA A 34 -6.30 15.57 5.97
#